data_AF-A0A2V4I565-F1
#
_entry.id   AF-A0A2V4I565-F1
#
_cell.length_a   1.000
_cell.length_b   1.000
_cell.length_c   1.000
_cell.angle_alpha   90.00
_cell.angle_beta   90.00
_cell.angle_gamma   90.00
#
_symmetry.space_group_name_H-M   'P 1'
#
loop_
_entity.id
_entity.type
_entity.pdbx_description
1 polymer ?
#
loop_
_entity_poly.entity_id
_entity_poly.type
_entity_poly.pdbx_seq_one_letter_code
_entity_poly.pdbx_strand_id
1 'polypeptide(L)' 'MKVYVENNTEQHRCWVRMDKWRVSFSTAAEAQQFVERLNARLNAPHSLDMLAGWSPRSGVTTHADVRCARGA' A
#
# COMPACT_ATOMS: atom_id res chain seq x y z
N MET A 1 0.09 6.51 12.76
CA MET A 1 -0.52 5.18 12.56
C MET A 1 -0.13 4.31 13.75
N LYS A 2 -1.08 3.61 14.39
CA LYS A 2 -0.76 2.69 15.48
C LYS A 2 -0.79 1.23 15.00
N VAL A 3 0.31 0.52 15.19
CA VAL A 3 0.51 -0.86 14.73
C VAL A 3 0.75 -1.77 15.93
N TYR A 4 0.00 -2.86 16.02
CA TYR A 4 0.20 -3.87 17.07
C TYR A 4 -0.07 -5.27 16.50
N VAL A 5 0.71 -6.24 16.98
CA VAL A 5 0.52 -7.66 16.67
C VAL A 5 -0.35 -8.26 17.78
N GLU A 6 -1.47 -8.86 17.37
CA GLU A 6 -2.36 -9.62 18.23
C GLU A 6 -2.18 -11.10 17.89
N ASN A 7 -1.77 -11.89 18.88
CA ASN A 7 -1.54 -13.31 18.72
C ASN A 7 -2.71 -14.06 19.34
N ASN A 8 -3.52 -14.73 18.50
CA ASN A 8 -4.57 -15.59 18.99
C ASN A 8 -4.04 -17.03 19.04
N THR A 9 -3.58 -17.42 20.23
CA THR A 9 -3.04 -18.75 20.51
C THR A 9 -4.10 -19.84 20.41
N GLU A 10 -5.39 -19.52 20.59
CA GLU A 10 -6.49 -20.49 20.52
C GLU A 10 -6.81 -20.90 19.07
N GLN A 11 -6.62 -20.00 18.11
CA GLN A 11 -6.91 -20.24 16.70
C GLN A 11 -5.66 -20.47 15.84
N HIS A 12 -4.47 -20.56 16.48
CA HIS A 12 -3.17 -20.60 15.80
C HIS A 12 -3.04 -19.52 14.71
N ARG A 13 -3.59 -18.33 14.96
CA ARG A 13 -3.67 -17.24 13.98
C ARG A 13 -3.15 -15.96 14.57
N CYS A 14 -2.47 -15.19 13.73
CA CYS A 14 -1.91 -13.90 14.09
C CYS A 14 -2.60 -12.80 13.31
N TRP A 15 -2.80 -11.65 13.94
CA TRP A 15 -3.39 -10.48 13.30
C TRP A 15 -2.50 -9.26 13.54
N VAL A 16 -2.23 -8.49 12.49
CA VAL A 16 -1.62 -7.17 12.62
C VAL A 16 -2.73 -6.14 12.52
N ARG A 17 -2.94 -5.37 13.59
CA ARG A 17 -3.89 -4.26 13.63
C ARG A 17 -3.18 -2.96 13.27
N MET A 18 -3.73 -2.23 12.32
CA MET A 18 -3.26 -0.93 11.84
C MET A 18 -4.42 0.07 11.92
N ASP A 19 -4.55 0.77 13.05
CA ASP A 19 -5.69 1.64 13.36
C ASP A 19 -7.06 0.95 13.15
N LYS A 20 -7.75 1.23 12.04
CA LYS A 20 -9.06 0.63 11.67
C LYS A 20 -8.93 -0.63 10.81
N TRP A 21 -7.73 -0.93 10.32
CA TRP A 21 -7.45 -2.06 9.44
C TRP A 21 -6.87 -3.23 10.21
N ARG A 22 -7.16 -4.44 9.75
CA ARG A 22 -6.62 -5.67 10.31
C ARG A 22 -6.18 -6.60 9.17
N VAL A 23 -4.97 -7.12 9.27
CA VAL A 23 -4.41 -8.09 8.33
C VAL A 23 -4.14 -9.39 9.07
N SER A 24 -4.54 -10.52 8.48
CA SER A 24 -4.35 -11.83 9.08
C SER A 24 -3.15 -12.58 8.51
N PHE A 25 -2.44 -13.27 9.39
CA PHE A 25 -1.28 -14.09 9.08
C PHE A 25 -1.43 -15.47 9.70
N SER A 26 -0.87 -16.46 9.02
CA SER A 26 -0.84 -17.85 9.48
C SER A 26 0.22 -18.06 10.55
N THR A 27 1.30 -17.28 10.53
CA THR A 27 2.39 -17.39 11.51
C THR A 27 2.77 -16.05 12.13
N ALA A 28 3.33 -16.10 13.34
CA ALA A 28 3.85 -14.92 14.03
C ALA A 28 5.05 -14.30 13.30
N ALA A 29 5.88 -15.14 12.69
CA ALA A 29 7.05 -14.71 11.93
C ALA A 29 6.67 -13.85 10.72
N GLU A 30 5.64 -14.25 9.95
CA GLU A 30 5.14 -13.46 8.84
C GLU A 30 4.54 -12.13 9.30
N ALA A 31 3.77 -12.14 10.38
CA ALA A 31 3.22 -10.93 10.97
C ALA A 31 4.32 -9.94 11.39
N GLN A 32 5.42 -10.45 11.97
CA GLN A 32 6.54 -9.64 12.39
C GLN A 32 7.31 -9.05 11.20
N GLN A 33 7.64 -9.85 10.19
CA GLN A 33 8.27 -9.35 8.96
C GLN A 33 7.44 -8.28 8.25
N PHE A 34 6.10 -8.43 8.28
CA PHE A 34 5.21 -7.42 7.75
C PHE A 34 5.32 -6.09 8.52
N VAL A 35 5.31 -6.14 9.85
CA VAL A 35 5.47 -4.95 10.71
C VAL A 35 6.83 -4.29 10.48
N GLU A 36 7.91 -5.07 10.37
CA GLU A 36 9.25 -4.54 10.10
C GLU A 36 9.31 -3.81 8.76
N ARG A 37 8.82 -4.42 7.68
CA ARG A 37 8.76 -3.79 6.35
C ARG A 37 7.88 -2.55 6.37
N LEU A 38 6.75 -2.60 7.05
CA LEU A 38 5.83 -1.48 7.18
C LEU A 38 6.48 -0.31 7.92
N ASN A 39 7.17 -0.59 9.03
CA ASN A 39 7.86 0.43 9.80
C ASN A 39 9.07 1.00 9.05
N ALA A 40 9.81 0.16 8.32
CA ALA A 40 10.88 0.59 7.44
C ALA A 40 10.35 1.52 6.35
N ARG A 41 9.20 1.21 5.74
CA ARG A 41 8.56 2.11 4.77
C ARG A 41 8.08 3.40 5.43
N LEU A 42 7.47 3.36 6.60
CA LEU A 42 7.01 4.57 7.29
C LEU A 42 8.17 5.52 7.63
N ASN A 43 9.28 4.98 8.12
CA ASN A 43 10.47 5.76 8.51
C ASN A 43 11.44 6.01 7.36
N ALA A 44 11.23 5.40 6.19
CA ALA A 44 12.05 5.71 5.02
C ALA A 44 11.89 7.20 4.69
N PRO A 45 12.97 7.88 4.27
CA PRO A 45 12.86 9.22 3.71
C PRO A 45 12.00 9.13 2.44
N HIS A 46 10.72 9.46 2.59
CA HIS A 46 9.83 9.64 1.45
C HIS A 46 10.31 10.89 0.74
N SER A 47 11.00 10.74 -0.40
CA SER A 47 11.34 11.89 -1.23
C SER A 47 10.06 12.63 -1.61
N LEU A 48 9.82 13.78 -0.97
CA LEU A 48 8.72 14.71 -1.29
C LEU A 48 8.73 15.08 -2.79
N ASP A 49 9.89 14.98 -3.43
CA ASP A 49 10.09 15.19 -4.86
C ASP A 49 9.22 14.26 -5.74
N MET A 50 8.99 13.01 -5.32
CA MET A 50 8.08 12.08 -6.04
C MET A 50 6.60 12.42 -5.87
N LEU A 51 6.22 13.15 -4.81
CA LEU A 51 4.85 13.58 -4.53
C LEU A 51 4.52 14.92 -5.21
N ALA A 52 5.51 15.74 -5.53
CA ALA A 52 5.34 17.02 -6.24
C ALA A 52 4.92 16.85 -7.71
N GLY A 53 5.18 15.69 -8.32
CA GLY A 53 4.76 15.36 -9.69
C GLY A 53 3.28 14.95 -9.82
N TRP A 54 2.62 14.54 -8.73
CA TRP A 54 1.22 14.13 -8.75
C TRP A 54 0.31 15.24 -8.24
N SER A 55 0.31 16.38 -8.94
CA SER A 55 -0.84 17.27 -8.90
C SER A 55 -1.90 16.64 -9.82
N PRO A 56 -3.07 16.21 -9.33
CA PRO A 56 -4.20 15.98 -10.20
C PRO A 56 -4.66 17.38 -10.67
N ARG A 57 -3.94 17.96 -11.63
CA ARG A 57 -4.46 19.08 -12.40
C ARG A 57 -5.65 18.51 -13.15
N SER A 58 -6.81 18.76 -12.57
CA SER A 58 -8.10 18.74 -13.23
C SER A 58 -7.97 19.63 -14.47
N GLY A 59 -7.67 18.99 -15.60
CA GLY A 59 -7.49 19.62 -16.90
C GLY A 59 -8.22 18.76 -17.92
N VAL A 60 -9.53 18.89 -17.94
CA VAL A 60 -10.30 18.63 -19.16
C VAL A 60 -9.67 19.49 -20.26
N THR A 61 -9.08 18.83 -21.25
CA THR A 61 -9.18 19.25 -22.64
C THR A 61 -9.39 18.02 -23.50
N THR A 62 -10.56 18.03 -24.12
CA THR A 62 -11.08 17.16 -25.16
C THR A 62 -10.15 16.97 -26.37
N HIS A 63 -10.16 15.75 -26.89
CA HIS A 63 -10.03 15.32 -28.29
C HIS A 63 -8.77 15.69 -29.10
N ALA A 64 -8.02 14.66 -29.52
CA ALA A 64 -7.62 14.49 -30.93
C ALA A 64 -7.11 13.05 -31.21
N ASP A 65 -7.96 12.30 -31.91
CA ASP A 65 -7.64 11.37 -33.01
C ASP A 65 -6.41 10.45 -32.90
N VAL A 66 -6.65 9.17 -32.57
CA VAL A 66 -5.83 8.08 -33.12
C VAL A 66 -6.78 7.14 -33.87
N ARG A 67 -6.84 7.30 -35.19
CA ARG A 67 -7.37 6.27 -36.08
C ARG A 67 -6.47 5.04 -35.98
N CYS A 68 -7.00 3.94 -35.48
CA CYS A 68 -6.44 2.63 -35.74
C CYS A 68 -6.61 2.30 -37.23
N ALA A 69 -5.56 2.49 -38.01
CA ALA A 69 -5.47 1.94 -39.36
C ALA A 69 -5.28 0.42 -39.24
N ARG A 70 -6.24 -0.33 -39.79
CA ARG A 70 -6.14 -1.76 -40.09
C ARG A 70 -5.41 -1.92 -41.42
N GLY A 71 -4.36 -2.73 -41.45
CA GLY A 71 -3.70 -3.19 -42.68
C GLY A 71 -2.84 -4.41 -42.33
N ALA A 72 -2.72 -5.44 -43.16
CA ALA A 72 -3.43 -5.86 -44.37
C ALA A 72 -3.38 -7.39 -44.37
#